data_AF-A0A2R4C3Z1-F1
#
_entry.id   AF-A0A2R4C3Z1-F1
#
_cell.length_a   1.000
_cell.length_b   1.000
_cell.length_c   1.000
_cell.angle_alpha   90.00
_cell.angle_beta   90.00
_cell.angle_gamma   90.00
#
_symmetry.space_group_name_H-M   'P 1'
#
loop_
_entity.id
_entity.type
_entity.pdbx_description
1 polymer ?
#
loop_
_entity_poly.entity_id
_entity_poly.type
_entity_poly.pdbx_seq_one_letter_code
_entity_poly.pdbx_strand_id
1 'polypeptide(L)' 'MSSNQNPVLQSLRSLTKKFDASTDGIADFQRRQTNGEQPDPEEFTRLLSQQSVTHSAMNAQFSLLQKPLKTVLNETR' A
#
# COMPACT_ATOMS: atom_id res chain seq x y z
N MET A 1 -23.58 -13.44 14.73
CA MET A 1 -22.58 -12.39 14.41
C MET A 1 -21.92 -12.78 13.10
N SER A 2 -22.52 -12.42 11.96
CA SER A 2 -21.95 -12.71 10.64
C SER A 2 -20.71 -11.84 10.47
N SER A 3 -19.53 -12.44 10.62
CA SER A 3 -18.26 -11.78 10.38
C SER A 3 -18.20 -11.41 8.89
N ASN A 4 -18.66 -10.20 8.57
CA ASN A 4 -18.65 -9.62 7.25
C ASN A 4 -17.20 -9.26 6.88
N GLN A 5 -16.35 -10.28 6.77
CA GLN A 5 -14.95 -10.17 6.39
C GLN A 5 -14.91 -10.02 4.88
N ASN A 6 -15.15 -8.80 4.40
CA ASN A 6 -14.90 -8.49 3.00
C ASN A 6 -13.40 -8.71 2.72
N PRO A 7 -13.03 -9.73 1.92
CA PRO A 7 -11.63 -10.12 1.71
C PRO A 7 -10.83 -9.00 1.05
N VAL A 8 -11.49 -8.12 0.28
CA VAL A 8 -10.86 -6.95 -0.35
C VAL A 8 -10.52 -5.89 0.70
N LEU A 9 -11.42 -5.61 1.65
CA LEU A 9 -11.15 -4.67 2.73
C LEU A 9 -10.03 -5.17 3.65
N GLN A 10 -9.95 -6.48 3.89
CA GLN A 10 -8.88 -7.08 4.67
C GLN A 10 -7.53 -7.01 3.93
N SER A 11 -7.52 -7.29 2.63
CA SER A 11 -6.35 -7.13 1.76
C SER A 11 -5.87 -5.67 1.75
N LEU A 12 -6.77 -4.71 1.54
CA LEU A 12 -6.45 -3.28 1.58
C LEU A 12 -5.86 -2.86 2.92
N ARG A 13 -6.43 -3.27 4.05
CA ARG A 13 -5.85 -2.99 5.39
C ARG A 13 -4.43 -3.51 5.53
N SER A 14 -4.16 -4.71 5.01
CA SER A 14 -2.82 -5.30 5.04
C SER A 14 -1.83 -4.53 4.17
N LEU A 15 -2.26 -4.06 3.00
CA LEU A 15 -1.46 -3.23 2.10
C LEU A 15 -1.19 -1.85 2.69
N THR A 16 -2.19 -1.21 3.30
CA THR A 16 -2.03 0.06 4.01
C THR A 16 -0.98 -0.05 5.11
N LYS A 17 -1.06 -1.08 5.96
CA LYS A 17 -0.04 -1.31 7.01
C LYS A 17 1.38 -1.46 6.43
N LYS A 18 1.52 -2.14 5.29
CA LYS A 18 2.83 -2.30 4.61
C LYS A 18 3.33 -0.97 4.03
N PHE A 19 2.42 -0.17 3.49
CA PHE A 19 2.73 1.16 2.96
C PHE A 19 3.20 2.12 4.07
N ASP A 20 2.45 2.15 5.18
CA ASP A 20 2.79 2.96 6.36
C ASP A 20 4.15 2.54 6.92
N ALA A 21 4.40 1.23 7.08
CA ALA A 21 5.69 0.72 7.53
C ALA A 21 6.86 1.12 6.61
N SER A 22 6.67 1.12 5.28
CA SER A 22 7.71 1.59 4.36
C SER A 22 7.96 3.10 4.48
N THR A 23 6.91 3.88 4.76
CA THR A 23 7.01 5.33 4.96
C THR A 23 7.75 5.65 6.26
N ASP A 24 7.43 4.93 7.34
CA ASP A 24 8.14 5.05 8.63
C ASP A 24 9.62 4.68 8.48
N GLY A 25 9.92 3.61 7.72
CA GLY A 25 11.31 3.22 7.44
C GLY A 25 12.09 4.28 6.65
N ILE A 26 11.45 4.95 5.70
CA ILE A 26 12.07 6.07 4.95
C ILE A 26 12.34 7.26 5.88
N ALA A 27 11.38 7.62 6.72
CA ALA A 27 11.54 8.70 7.69
C ALA A 27 12.66 8.40 8.70
N ASP A 28 12.76 7.14 9.14
CA ASP A 28 13.82 6.69 10.03
C ASP A 28 15.20 6.72 9.35
N PHE A 29 15.30 6.27 8.10
CA PHE A 29 16.53 6.38 7.30
C PHE A 29 17.01 7.85 7.21
N GLN A 30 16.10 8.78 6.91
CA GLN A 30 16.40 10.21 6.84
C GLN A 30 16.83 10.77 8.21
N ARG A 31 16.19 10.30 9.30
CA ARG A 31 16.56 10.68 10.65
C ARG A 31 17.96 10.20 11.03
N ARG A 32 18.31 8.95 10.71
CA ARG A 32 19.66 8.40 10.90
C ARG A 32 20.71 9.20 10.12
N GLN A 33 20.43 9.48 8.85
CA GLN A 33 21.31 10.28 7.99
C GLN A 33 21.54 11.70 8.55
N THR A 34 20.48 12.36 9.05
CA THR A 34 20.59 13.71 9.65
C THR A 34 21.29 13.71 11.00
N ASN A 35 21.22 12.60 11.75
CA ASN A 35 21.98 12.40 12.99
C ASN A 35 23.48 12.10 12.75
N GLY A 36 23.92 12.04 11.49
CA GLY A 36 25.31 11.75 11.12
C GLY A 36 25.64 10.26 11.05
N GLU A 37 24.65 9.38 11.14
CA GLU A 37 24.83 7.98 10.81
C GLU A 37 24.98 7.82 9.29
N GLN A 38 25.65 6.74 8.86
CA GLN A 38 25.73 6.34 7.46
C GLN A 38 24.87 5.09 7.25
N PRO A 39 23.52 5.23 7.21
CA PRO A 39 22.65 4.11 6.92
C PRO A 39 22.88 3.61 5.49
N ASP A 40 22.67 2.31 5.27
CA ASP A 40 22.94 1.65 4.00
C ASP A 40 22.08 2.23 2.86
N PRO A 41 22.66 2.79 1.79
CA PRO A 41 21.90 3.30 0.65
C PRO A 41 21.00 2.25 -0.02
N GLU A 42 21.37 0.97 0.04
CA GLU A 42 20.52 -0.11 -0.48
C GLU A 42 19.23 -0.25 0.32
N GLU A 43 19.26 0.04 1.63
CA GLU A 43 18.08 0.04 2.50
C GLU A 43 17.03 1.02 1.98
N PHE A 44 17.44 2.24 1.61
CA PHE A 44 16.56 3.27 1.08
C PHE A 44 15.92 2.87 -0.25
N THR A 45 16.71 2.33 -1.19
CA THR A 45 16.18 1.88 -2.48
C THR A 45 15.19 0.72 -2.33
N ARG A 46 15.45 -0.20 -1.39
CA ARG A 46 14.53 -1.28 -1.05
C ARG A 46 13.21 -0.75 -0.48
N LEU A 47 13.27 0.21 0.44
CA LEU A 47 12.09 0.84 1.03
C LEU A 47 11.24 1.56 -0.03
N LEU A 48 11.87 2.30 -0.95
CA LEU A 48 11.18 2.93 -2.08
C LEU A 48 10.52 1.92 -3.03
N SER A 49 11.23 0.84 -3.35
CA SER A 49 10.69 -0.25 -4.18
C SER A 49 9.45 -0.88 -3.52
N GLN A 50 9.54 -1.17 -2.22
CA GLN A 50 8.42 -1.72 -1.45
C GLN A 50 7.22 -0.77 -1.41
N GLN A 51 7.44 0.53 -1.22
CA GLN A 51 6.38 1.54 -1.24
C GLN A 51 5.69 1.59 -2.61
N SER A 52 6.46 1.63 -3.70
CA SER A 52 5.96 1.67 -5.08
C SER A 52 5.10 0.45 -5.43
N VAL A 53 5.60 -0.76 -5.15
CA VAL A 53 4.87 -2.01 -5.41
C VAL A 53 3.59 -2.08 -4.58
N THR A 54 3.65 -1.68 -3.30
CA THR A 54 2.48 -1.69 -2.42
C THR A 54 1.41 -0.72 -2.91
N HIS A 55 1.80 0.48 -3.33
CA HIS A 55 0.89 1.48 -3.91
C HIS A 55 0.24 0.97 -5.21
N SER A 56 1.02 0.35 -6.10
CA SER A 56 0.50 -0.27 -7.32
C SER A 56 -0.52 -1.37 -7.03
N ALA A 57 -0.24 -2.23 -6.04
CA ALA A 57 -1.16 -3.26 -5.59
C ALA A 57 -2.46 -2.68 -5.02
N MET A 58 -2.40 -1.59 -4.25
CA MET A 58 -3.58 -0.89 -3.73
C MET A 58 -4.45 -0.34 -4.88
N ASN A 59 -3.83 0.27 -5.88
CA ASN A 59 -4.54 0.79 -7.07
C ASN A 59 -5.19 -0.32 -7.89
N ALA A 60 -4.53 -1.47 -8.01
CA ALA A 60 -5.11 -2.64 -8.67
C ALA A 60 -6.33 -3.17 -7.92
N GLN A 61 -6.26 -3.27 -6.58
CA GLN A 61 -7.39 -3.69 -5.74
C GLN A 61 -8.57 -2.71 -5.87
N PHE A 62 -8.29 -1.40 -5.88
CA PHE A 62 -9.32 -0.39 -6.09
C PHE A 62 -9.97 -0.49 -7.48
N SER A 63 -9.17 -0.72 -8.52
CA SER A 63 -9.66 -0.90 -9.90
C SER A 63 -10.55 -2.15 -10.03
N LEU A 64 -10.24 -3.23 -9.31
CA LEU A 64 -11.09 -4.42 -9.26
C LEU A 64 -12.45 -4.15 -8.63
N LEU A 65 -12.53 -3.29 -7.62
CA LEU A 65 -13.80 -2.88 -7.01
C LEU A 65 -14.64 -1.98 -7.95
N GLN A 66 -13.98 -1.17 -8.78
CA GLN A 66 -14.68 -0.31 -9.74
C GLN A 66 -15.32 -1.08 -10.90
N LYS A 67 -14.70 -2.19 -11.35
CA LYS A 67 -15.19 -2.96 -12.50
C LYS A 67 -16.65 -3.42 -12.32
N PRO A 68 -17.04 -4.11 -11.24
CA PRO A 68 -18.44 -4.50 -10.99
C PRO A 68 -19.39 -3.31 -10.94
N LEU A 69 -18.99 -2.20 -10.30
CA LEU A 69 -19.82 -1.00 -10.19
C LEU A 69 -20.16 -0.43 -11.58
N LYS A 70 -19.16 -0.38 -12.48
CA LYS A 70 -19.36 0.07 -13.85
C LYS A 70 -20.22 -0.90 -14.66
N THR A 71 -20.07 -2.21 -14.46
CA THR A 71 -20.89 -3.22 -15.14
C THR A 71 -22.36 -3.12 -14.73
N VAL A 72 -22.65 -3.05 -13.42
CA VAL A 72 -24.03 -2.93 -12.91
C VAL A 72 -24.70 -1.65 -13.41
N LEU A 73 -23.98 -0.52 -13.43
CA LEU A 73 -24.49 0.75 -13.95
C LEU A 73 -24.77 0.75 -15.45
N ASN A 74 -24.05 -0.08 -16.23
CA ASN A 74 -24.26 -0.20 -17.67
C ASN A 74 -25.38 -1.18 -18.02
N GLU A 75 -25.60 -2.22 -17.22
CA GLU A 75 -26.68 -3.21 -17.41
C GLU A 75 -28.06 -2.69 -16.98
N THR A 76 -28.11 -1.64 -16.16
CA THR A 76 -29.37 -1.00 -15.72
C THR A 76 -29.89 0.09 -16.68
N ARG A 77 -29.31 0.21 -17.88
CA ARG A 77 -29.67 1.22 -18.88
C ARG A 77 -30.37 0.64 -20.10
#